data_AF-A0A949U998-F1
#
_entry.id   AF-A0A949U998-F1
#
_cell.length_a   1.000
_cell.length_b   1.000
_cell.length_c   1.000
_cell.angle_alpha   90.00
_cell.angle_beta   90.00
_cell.angle_gamma   90.00
#
_symmetry.space_group_name_H-M   'P 1'
#
loop_
_entity.id
_entity.type
_entity.pdbx_description
1 polymer ?
#
loop_
_entity_poly.entity_id
_entity_poly.type
_entity_poly.pdbx_seq_one_letter_code
_entity_poly.pdbx_strand_id
1 'polypeptide(L)'
;MPSFGLRPCSSFFGCWPRFCATAAALLGLLLVSSSLLLGQQQEVIANIDVRGNRRIPQDTIRARIFTRKGDVYDEGALERDFNSLWNTGYFEDIRFERENTPEGWVIIIYVKERPTIRTIDYEGLSSVSKSDVLDRFKERKVGLSVESQYDPTKVKRAEVVIKELLSEHGRQFSTIRTEVRQIPPAAISITFVVKEGPKVKVGKITFVGNQH
;
A
#
# COMPACT_ATOMS: atom_id res chain seq x y z
N MET A 1 -102.00 9.98 13.24
CA MET A 1 -102.45 11.35 13.56
C MET A 1 -101.42 12.33 13.00
N PRO A 2 -101.87 13.51 12.56
CA PRO A 2 -101.66 14.11 11.23
C PRO A 2 -100.33 14.91 11.18
N SER A 3 -99.88 15.58 10.13
CA SER A 3 -100.53 16.39 9.09
C SER A 3 -99.42 16.80 8.10
N PHE A 4 -99.65 16.66 6.79
CA PHE A 4 -99.90 17.78 5.86
C PHE A 4 -98.79 18.83 5.73
N GLY A 5 -98.26 18.93 4.51
CA GLY A 5 -97.43 20.03 4.03
C GLY A 5 -97.14 19.91 2.53
N LEU A 6 -98.19 20.04 1.71
CA LEU A 6 -98.11 20.41 0.27
C LEU A 6 -97.55 21.86 0.21
N ARG A 7 -96.69 22.30 -0.73
CA ARG A 7 -96.89 22.50 -2.19
C ARG A 7 -95.73 23.43 -2.71
N PRO A 8 -95.69 23.90 -3.99
CA PRO A 8 -94.61 23.62 -4.95
C PRO A 8 -93.95 24.92 -5.49
N CYS A 9 -93.45 24.83 -6.74
CA CYS A 9 -92.91 25.88 -7.64
C CYS A 9 -91.40 26.16 -7.48
N SER A 10 -90.62 26.40 -8.53
CA SER A 10 -90.75 26.28 -9.99
C SER A 10 -89.46 26.88 -10.54
N SER A 11 -88.95 26.35 -11.65
CA SER A 11 -88.14 27.08 -12.65
C SER A 11 -86.75 27.57 -12.15
N PHE A 12 -85.71 27.80 -12.93
CA PHE A 12 -85.41 27.77 -14.36
C PHE A 12 -83.90 28.15 -14.43
N PHE A 13 -83.20 27.76 -15.50
CA PHE A 13 -81.82 28.17 -15.86
C PHE A 13 -80.70 27.73 -14.90
N GLY A 14 -79.53 27.26 -15.31
CA GLY A 14 -78.89 27.22 -16.62
C GLY A 14 -77.38 27.05 -16.38
N CYS A 15 -76.73 26.27 -17.23
CA CYS A 15 -75.33 26.32 -17.63
C CYS A 15 -74.20 26.65 -16.61
N TRP A 16 -73.25 25.69 -16.60
CA TRP A 16 -71.78 25.83 -16.64
C TRP A 16 -70.96 25.66 -15.32
N PRO A 17 -69.64 25.34 -15.40
CA PRO A 17 -69.12 24.03 -14.99
C PRO A 17 -67.98 24.13 -13.96
N ARG A 18 -67.53 22.95 -13.48
CA ARG A 18 -66.13 22.62 -13.14
C ARG A 18 -65.30 23.71 -12.44
N PHE A 19 -65.40 23.91 -11.13
CA PHE A 19 -64.27 24.41 -10.31
C PHE A 19 -64.54 24.17 -8.82
N CYS A 20 -64.22 22.98 -8.32
CA CYS A 20 -64.16 22.72 -6.87
C CYS A 20 -63.16 21.63 -6.44
N ALA A 21 -62.33 21.11 -7.35
CA ALA A 21 -61.47 19.95 -7.06
C ALA A 21 -59.97 20.23 -7.21
N THR A 22 -59.49 21.44 -6.88
CA THR A 22 -58.05 21.77 -6.98
C THR A 22 -57.36 22.11 -5.65
N ALA A 23 -58.08 22.25 -4.53
CA ALA A 23 -57.46 22.63 -3.26
C ALA A 23 -56.93 21.44 -2.41
N ALA A 24 -57.44 20.22 -2.58
CA ALA A 24 -57.03 19.06 -1.78
C ALA A 24 -55.80 18.31 -2.33
N ALA A 25 -55.44 18.53 -3.59
CA ALA A 25 -54.34 17.81 -4.25
C ALA A 25 -52.94 18.40 -3.99
N LEU A 26 -52.86 19.68 -3.59
CA LEU A 26 -51.57 20.35 -3.32
C LEU A 26 -51.06 20.14 -1.88
N LEU A 27 -51.94 19.79 -0.93
CA LEU A 27 -51.56 19.46 0.46
C LEU A 27 -51.13 18.00 0.63
N GLY A 28 -51.65 17.08 -0.20
CA GLY A 28 -51.22 15.68 -0.21
C GLY A 28 -49.88 15.46 -0.90
N LEU A 29 -49.51 16.31 -1.86
CA LEU A 29 -48.24 16.21 -2.59
C LEU A 29 -47.03 16.74 -1.81
N LEU A 30 -47.25 17.52 -0.75
CA LEU A 30 -46.20 18.07 0.12
C LEU A 30 -45.79 17.12 1.27
N LEU A 31 -46.54 16.04 1.52
CA LEU A 31 -46.27 15.08 2.60
C LEU A 31 -45.54 13.80 2.15
N VAL A 32 -45.41 13.57 0.84
CA VAL A 32 -44.76 12.34 0.30
C VAL A 32 -43.26 12.54 0.02
N SER A 33 -42.76 13.78 0.05
CA SER A 33 -41.37 14.11 -0.26
C SER A 33 -40.39 14.04 0.92
N SER A 34 -40.85 13.71 2.14
CA SER A 34 -40.02 13.79 3.36
C SER A 34 -39.36 12.49 3.82
N SER A 35 -39.48 11.37 3.10
CA SER A 35 -39.05 10.06 3.62
C SER A 35 -37.77 9.47 3.00
N LEU A 36 -36.99 10.27 2.27
CA LEU A 36 -35.69 9.83 1.72
C LEU A 36 -34.50 10.47 2.44
N LEU A 37 -34.53 10.46 3.78
CA LEU A 37 -33.29 10.48 4.56
C LEU A 37 -32.85 9.04 4.73
N LEU A 38 -32.28 8.45 3.68
CA LEU A 38 -31.36 7.34 3.85
C LEU A 38 -30.22 7.86 4.71
N GLY A 39 -30.28 7.58 6.01
CA GLY A 39 -29.14 7.75 6.89
C GLY A 39 -27.99 6.97 6.28
N GLN A 40 -26.98 7.68 5.77
CA GLN A 40 -25.68 7.08 5.59
C GLN A 40 -25.25 6.68 6.99
N GLN A 41 -25.46 5.40 7.33
CA GLN A 41 -24.89 4.81 8.52
C GLN A 41 -23.40 5.00 8.37
N GLN A 42 -22.88 6.02 9.08
CA GLN A 42 -21.51 6.44 8.93
C GLN A 42 -20.68 5.24 9.34
N GLU A 43 -20.00 4.66 8.35
CA GLU A 43 -19.23 3.44 8.52
C GLU A 43 -18.06 3.78 9.44
N VAL A 44 -18.23 3.61 10.75
CA VAL A 44 -17.22 3.95 11.75
C VAL A 44 -16.29 2.77 12.00
N ILE A 45 -15.05 3.09 12.35
CA ILE A 45 -14.04 2.09 12.71
C ILE A 45 -14.21 1.73 14.17
N ALA A 46 -14.66 0.51 14.43
CA ALA A 46 -14.89 -0.03 15.77
C ALA A 46 -13.58 -0.43 16.46
N ASN A 47 -12.64 -1.02 15.71
CA ASN A 47 -11.34 -1.45 16.24
C ASN A 47 -10.26 -1.59 15.15
N ILE A 48 -8.99 -1.56 15.56
CA ILE A 48 -7.83 -1.79 14.70
C ILE A 48 -6.92 -2.82 15.36
N ASP A 49 -6.79 -3.99 14.73
CA ASP A 49 -5.98 -5.10 15.18
C ASP A 49 -4.77 -5.30 14.28
N VAL A 50 -3.61 -5.54 14.87
CA VAL A 50 -2.37 -5.80 14.14
C VAL A 50 -1.93 -7.25 14.38
N ARG A 51 -1.68 -8.00 13.31
CA ARG A 51 -1.30 -9.42 13.37
C ARG A 51 -0.02 -9.68 12.61
N GLY A 52 0.81 -10.61 13.09
CA GLY A 52 2.04 -11.05 12.41
C GLY A 52 3.32 -10.32 12.81
N ASN A 53 3.21 -9.30 13.66
CA ASN A 53 4.38 -8.66 14.27
C ASN A 53 5.03 -9.61 15.31
N ARG A 54 6.35 -9.57 15.41
CA ARG A 54 7.17 -10.37 16.32
C ARG A 54 8.17 -9.51 17.07
N ARG A 55 9.06 -8.83 16.36
CA ARG A 55 10.10 -7.98 16.95
C ARG A 55 9.63 -6.54 17.12
N ILE A 56 8.69 -6.10 16.29
CA ILE A 56 8.15 -4.74 16.33
C ILE A 56 6.88 -4.74 17.20
N PRO A 57 6.83 -3.92 18.28
CA PRO A 57 5.64 -3.82 19.11
C PRO A 57 4.44 -3.25 18.33
N GLN A 58 3.23 -3.73 18.65
CA GLN A 58 2.00 -3.22 18.03
C GLN A 58 1.82 -1.72 18.24
N ASP A 59 2.22 -1.18 19.39
CA ASP A 59 2.12 0.26 19.67
C ASP A 59 3.00 1.10 18.73
N THR A 60 4.14 0.56 18.29
CA THR A 60 4.99 1.24 17.30
C THR A 60 4.30 1.30 15.94
N ILE A 61 3.59 0.24 15.57
CA ILE A 61 2.81 0.19 14.32
C ILE A 61 1.63 1.15 14.40
N ARG A 62 0.91 1.13 15.53
CA ARG A 62 -0.23 2.03 15.81
C ARG A 62 0.18 3.51 15.82
N ALA A 63 1.39 3.83 16.24
CA ALA A 63 1.92 5.19 16.21
C ALA A 63 2.27 5.70 14.79
N ARG A 64 2.37 4.81 13.79
CA ARG A 64 2.68 5.16 12.40
C ARG A 64 1.45 5.29 11.51
N ILE A 65 0.32 4.76 11.94
CA ILE A 65 -0.97 4.90 11.24
C ILE A 65 -1.70 6.15 11.75
N PHE A 66 -2.42 6.80 10.85
CA PHE A 66 -3.24 7.96 11.14
C PHE A 66 -4.64 7.56 11.58
N THR A 67 -5.16 6.45 11.04
CA THR A 67 -6.50 5.95 11.35
C THR A 67 -6.59 5.45 12.81
N ARG A 68 -7.66 5.84 13.49
CA ARG A 68 -7.93 5.49 14.89
C ARG A 68 -9.33 4.90 15.06
N LYS A 69 -9.52 4.24 16.20
CA LYS A 69 -10.86 3.81 16.64
C LYS A 69 -11.78 5.02 16.77
N GLY A 70 -12.97 4.92 16.19
CA GLY A 70 -13.99 5.97 16.16
C GLY A 70 -13.92 6.88 14.93
N ASP A 71 -12.87 6.77 14.11
CA ASP A 71 -12.79 7.51 12.86
C ASP A 71 -13.81 6.98 11.83
N VAL A 72 -14.21 7.84 10.90
CA VAL A 72 -15.00 7.44 9.73
C VAL A 72 -14.11 6.62 8.80
N TYR A 73 -14.63 5.48 8.34
CA TYR A 73 -13.96 4.63 7.37
C TYR A 73 -13.73 5.42 6.07
N ASP A 74 -12.47 5.56 5.70
CA ASP A 74 -12.00 6.18 4.46
C ASP A 74 -10.91 5.29 3.85
N GLU A 75 -11.16 4.79 2.64
CA GLU A 75 -10.18 3.96 1.92
C GLU A 75 -8.90 4.75 1.61
N GLY A 76 -9.02 6.06 1.34
CA GLY A 76 -7.87 6.93 1.14
C GLY A 76 -7.03 7.09 2.42
N ALA A 77 -7.64 6.99 3.60
CA ALA A 77 -6.91 6.97 4.87
C ALA A 77 -6.12 5.67 5.04
N LEU A 78 -6.71 4.53 4.71
CA LEU A 78 -6.02 3.24 4.74
C LEU A 78 -4.85 3.17 3.75
N GLU A 79 -4.99 3.76 2.57
CA GLU A 79 -3.88 3.85 1.62
C GLU A 79 -2.73 4.74 2.15
N ARG A 80 -3.05 5.86 2.81
CA ARG A 80 -2.04 6.69 3.48
C ARG A 80 -1.33 5.93 4.60
N ASP A 81 -2.07 5.13 5.37
CA ASP A 81 -1.52 4.29 6.43
C ASP A 81 -0.63 3.18 5.88
N PHE A 82 -1.06 2.52 4.80
CA PHE A 82 -0.24 1.55 4.07
C PHE A 82 1.09 2.18 3.64
N ASN A 83 1.04 3.35 2.99
CA ASN A 83 2.24 4.06 2.53
C ASN A 83 3.14 4.47 3.71
N SER A 84 2.55 4.94 4.81
CA SER A 84 3.30 5.29 6.04
C SER A 84 4.06 4.09 6.59
N LEU A 85 3.41 2.92 6.69
CA LEU A 85 4.02 1.68 7.14
C LEU A 85 5.05 1.15 6.15
N TRP A 86 4.77 1.18 4.85
CA TRP A 86 5.68 0.74 3.80
C TRP A 86 6.99 1.54 3.80
N ASN A 87 6.88 2.86 3.93
CA ASN A 87 8.01 3.78 3.95
C ASN A 87 8.93 3.62 5.17
N THR A 88 8.48 2.92 6.22
CA THR A 88 9.37 2.57 7.34
C THR A 88 10.45 1.56 6.94
N GLY A 89 10.21 0.76 5.89
CA GLY A 89 11.09 -0.32 5.46
C GLY A 89 11.09 -1.55 6.37
N TYR A 90 10.24 -1.58 7.40
CA TYR A 90 10.23 -2.65 8.41
C TYR A 90 9.54 -3.93 7.96
N PHE A 91 8.63 -3.84 7.00
CA PHE A 91 7.78 -4.93 6.58
C PHE A 91 8.08 -5.36 5.14
N GLU A 92 8.07 -6.67 4.91
CA GLU A 92 8.18 -7.31 3.60
C GLU A 92 6.83 -7.31 2.89
N ASP A 93 5.76 -7.55 3.65
CA ASP A 93 4.39 -7.60 3.18
C ASP A 93 3.46 -6.95 4.22
N ILE A 94 2.46 -6.22 3.73
CA ILE A 94 1.45 -5.53 4.54
C ILE A 94 0.11 -5.74 3.83
N ARG A 95 -0.88 -6.27 4.56
CA ARG A 95 -2.23 -6.48 4.05
C ARG A 95 -3.25 -5.92 5.03
N PHE A 96 -4.18 -5.16 4.49
CA PHE A 96 -5.32 -4.65 5.22
C PHE A 96 -6.54 -5.48 4.87
N GLU A 97 -7.19 -6.01 5.90
CA GLU A 97 -8.48 -6.68 5.79
C GLU A 97 -9.49 -5.93 6.66
N ARG A 98 -10.77 -6.00 6.28
CA ARG A 98 -11.86 -5.38 7.04
C ARG A 98 -12.92 -6.42 7.34
N GLU A 99 -13.39 -6.42 8.58
CA GLU A 99 -14.47 -7.29 9.04
C GLU A 99 -15.64 -6.42 9.51
N ASN A 100 -16.85 -6.76 9.06
CA ASN A 100 -18.06 -6.03 9.46
C ASN A 100 -18.59 -6.61 10.78
N THR A 101 -18.72 -5.76 11.79
CA THR A 101 -19.24 -6.09 13.13
C THR A 101 -20.45 -5.19 13.41
N PRO A 102 -21.41 -5.61 14.27
CA PRO A 102 -22.54 -4.75 14.65
C PRO A 102 -22.15 -3.36 15.22
N GLU A 103 -20.92 -3.23 15.74
CA GLU A 103 -20.36 -1.98 16.28
C GLU A 103 -19.68 -1.09 15.22
N GLY A 104 -19.46 -1.60 14.00
CA GLY A 104 -18.73 -0.93 12.92
C GLY A 104 -17.69 -1.83 12.24
N TRP A 105 -16.76 -1.24 11.50
CA TRP A 105 -15.68 -1.96 10.83
C TRP A 105 -14.52 -2.26 11.78
N VAL A 106 -14.03 -3.49 11.75
CA VAL A 106 -12.76 -3.88 12.36
C VAL A 106 -11.71 -3.98 11.27
N ILE A 107 -10.65 -3.19 11.39
CA ILE A 107 -9.53 -3.21 10.45
C ILE A 107 -8.45 -4.13 11.00
N ILE A 108 -8.10 -5.17 10.23
CA ILE A 108 -7.06 -6.13 10.58
C ILE A 108 -5.86 -5.89 9.66
N ILE A 109 -4.75 -5.51 10.27
CA ILE A 109 -3.49 -5.25 9.58
C ILE A 109 -2.59 -6.47 9.76
N TYR A 110 -2.46 -7.28 8.71
CA TYR A 110 -1.49 -8.35 8.66
C TYR A 110 -0.15 -7.81 8.20
N VAL A 111 0.88 -8.01 9.01
CA VAL A 111 2.24 -7.59 8.69
C VAL A 111 3.18 -8.77 8.69
N LYS A 112 4.10 -8.80 7.72
CA LYS A 112 5.25 -9.69 7.68
C LYS A 112 6.51 -8.86 7.84
N GLU A 113 7.20 -8.99 8.96
CA GLU A 113 8.44 -8.25 9.21
C GLU A 113 9.56 -8.67 8.24
N ARG A 114 10.39 -7.70 7.82
CA ARG A 114 11.58 -8.00 7.02
C ARG A 114 12.62 -8.74 7.87
N PRO A 115 13.25 -9.80 7.33
CA PRO A 115 14.28 -10.51 8.06
C PRO A 115 15.54 -9.65 8.23
N THR A 116 16.29 -9.93 9.28
CA THR A 116 17.59 -9.27 9.52
C THR A 116 18.71 -10.03 8.81
N ILE A 117 19.64 -9.30 8.20
CA ILE A 117 20.82 -9.87 7.56
C ILE A 117 21.83 -10.27 8.64
N ARG A 118 22.10 -11.58 8.77
CA ARG A 118 23.04 -12.11 9.77
C ARG A 118 24.45 -12.21 9.23
N THR A 119 24.57 -12.60 7.97
CA THR A 119 25.86 -12.84 7.31
C THR A 119 25.76 -12.46 5.84
N ILE A 120 26.85 -11.92 5.30
CA ILE A 120 27.02 -11.62 3.89
C ILE A 120 28.29 -12.33 3.43
N ASP A 121 28.12 -13.32 2.57
CA ASP A 121 29.21 -14.13 2.03
C ASP A 121 29.43 -13.85 0.55
N TYR A 122 30.66 -14.08 0.10
CA TYR A 122 31.09 -13.88 -1.28
C TYR A 122 31.83 -15.13 -1.74
N GLU A 123 31.28 -15.81 -2.75
CA GLU A 123 31.85 -17.01 -3.35
C GLU A 123 32.37 -16.70 -4.76
N GLY A 124 33.52 -17.27 -5.13
CA GLY A 124 34.12 -17.04 -6.45
C GLY A 124 34.75 -15.65 -6.65
N LEU A 125 34.86 -14.86 -5.59
CA LEU A 125 35.60 -13.60 -5.57
C LEU A 125 37.10 -13.90 -5.35
N SER A 126 37.94 -13.57 -6.34
CA SER A 126 39.39 -13.83 -6.35
C SER A 126 40.22 -12.64 -6.84
N SER A 127 39.67 -11.81 -7.72
CA SER A 127 40.36 -10.63 -8.28
C SER A 127 40.28 -9.40 -7.38
N VAL A 128 39.39 -9.39 -6.39
CA VAL A 128 39.11 -8.24 -5.50
C VAL A 128 38.94 -8.76 -4.07
N SER A 129 39.38 -7.99 -3.07
CA SER A 129 39.23 -8.39 -1.67
C SER A 129 37.84 -8.08 -1.12
N LYS A 130 37.44 -8.77 -0.04
CA LYS A 130 36.17 -8.49 0.65
C LYS A 130 36.14 -7.05 1.21
N SER A 131 37.27 -6.54 1.68
CA SER A 131 37.41 -5.15 2.16
C SER A 131 37.10 -4.14 1.06
N ASP A 132 37.64 -4.34 -0.15
CA ASP A 132 37.40 -3.41 -1.27
C ASP A 132 35.91 -3.36 -1.63
N VAL A 133 35.22 -4.50 -1.58
CA VAL A 133 33.76 -4.56 -1.80
C VAL A 133 33.01 -3.77 -0.72
N LEU A 134 33.37 -3.95 0.55
CA LEU A 134 32.73 -3.24 1.66
C LEU A 134 32.97 -1.73 1.57
N ASP A 135 34.16 -1.30 1.17
CA ASP A 135 34.48 0.11 1.01
C ASP A 135 33.74 0.69 -0.19
N ARG A 136 33.66 -0.04 -1.31
CA ARG A 136 32.85 0.36 -2.46
C ARG A 136 31.36 0.49 -2.12
N PHE A 137 30.84 -0.38 -1.25
CA PHE A 137 29.45 -0.29 -0.79
C PHE A 137 29.18 0.98 0.04
N LYS A 138 30.15 1.41 0.85
CA LYS A 138 30.08 2.68 1.59
C LYS A 138 30.13 3.87 0.64
N GLU A 139 31.07 3.88 -0.29
CA GLU A 139 31.23 4.95 -1.29
C GLU A 139 29.97 5.15 -2.12
N ARG A 140 29.35 4.05 -2.57
CA ARG A 140 28.12 4.06 -3.38
C ARG A 140 26.84 4.17 -2.55
N LYS A 141 26.95 4.28 -1.22
CA LYS A 141 25.83 4.41 -0.28
C LYS A 141 24.74 3.34 -0.51
N VAL A 142 25.14 2.10 -0.76
CA VAL A 142 24.20 0.98 -1.01
C VAL A 142 23.32 0.71 0.21
N GLY A 143 23.85 0.92 1.41
CA GLY A 143 23.13 0.74 2.67
C GLY A 143 22.84 -0.73 3.00
N LEU A 144 23.66 -1.65 2.47
CA LEU A 144 23.65 -3.08 2.77
C LEU A 144 24.78 -3.38 3.74
N SER A 145 24.44 -3.78 4.96
CA SER A 145 25.41 -4.16 6.00
C SER A 145 24.90 -5.35 6.79
N VAL A 146 25.82 -6.00 7.52
CA VAL A 146 25.43 -6.98 8.55
C VAL A 146 24.53 -6.27 9.58
N GLU A 147 23.55 -6.99 10.11
CA GLU A 147 22.53 -6.52 11.06
C GLU A 147 21.47 -5.55 10.50
N SER A 148 21.60 -5.13 9.24
CA SER A 148 20.55 -4.33 8.59
C SER A 148 19.36 -5.19 8.16
N GLN A 149 18.21 -4.55 7.97
CA GLN A 149 17.02 -5.20 7.41
C GLN A 149 17.26 -5.57 5.95
N TYR A 150 16.81 -6.76 5.55
CA TYR A 150 16.86 -7.20 4.18
C TYR A 150 16.04 -6.26 3.28
N ASP A 151 16.62 -5.85 2.16
CA ASP A 151 15.91 -5.12 1.12
C ASP A 151 16.37 -5.65 -0.25
N PRO A 152 15.46 -6.24 -1.05
CA PRO A 152 15.82 -6.78 -2.36
C PRO A 152 16.35 -5.70 -3.30
N THR A 153 15.89 -4.45 -3.18
CA THR A 153 16.36 -3.31 -3.98
C THR A 153 17.82 -3.01 -3.67
N LYS A 154 18.21 -3.05 -2.39
CA LYS A 154 19.60 -2.83 -1.97
C LYS A 154 20.50 -3.97 -2.43
N VAL A 155 20.03 -5.21 -2.37
CA VAL A 155 20.77 -6.38 -2.86
C VAL A 155 21.01 -6.29 -4.36
N LYS A 156 20.01 -5.85 -5.14
CA LYS A 156 20.20 -5.61 -6.58
C LYS A 156 21.18 -4.49 -6.88
N ARG A 157 21.14 -3.40 -6.11
CA ARG A 157 22.17 -2.34 -6.21
C ARG A 157 23.56 -2.89 -5.87
N ALA A 158 23.68 -3.72 -4.83
CA ALA A 158 24.94 -4.36 -4.48
C ALA A 158 25.50 -5.24 -5.61
N GLU A 159 24.66 -6.02 -6.29
CA GLU A 159 25.07 -6.79 -7.48
C GLU A 159 25.67 -5.90 -8.56
N VAL A 160 25.03 -4.76 -8.86
CA VAL A 160 25.54 -3.80 -9.86
C VAL A 160 26.89 -3.23 -9.44
N VAL A 161 27.03 -2.84 -8.17
CA VAL A 161 28.28 -2.26 -7.65
C VAL A 161 29.43 -3.27 -7.69
N ILE A 162 29.19 -4.54 -7.33
CA ILE A 162 30.22 -5.60 -7.45
C ILE A 162 30.60 -5.77 -8.92
N LYS A 163 29.63 -5.76 -9.84
CA LYS A 163 29.89 -5.89 -11.28
C LYS A 163 30.75 -4.74 -11.82
N GLU A 164 30.45 -3.52 -11.41
CA GLU A 164 31.23 -2.32 -11.75
C GLU A 164 32.67 -2.44 -11.24
N LEU A 165 32.84 -2.79 -9.95
CA LEU A 165 34.14 -2.98 -9.34
C LEU A 165 34.97 -4.02 -10.09
N LEU A 166 34.39 -5.17 -10.43
CA LEU A 166 35.05 -6.19 -11.23
C LEU A 166 35.41 -5.70 -12.64
N SER A 167 34.54 -4.90 -13.27
CA SER A 167 34.78 -4.33 -14.59
C SER A 167 35.97 -3.35 -14.58
N GLU A 168 36.11 -2.54 -13.53
CA GLU A 168 37.27 -1.66 -13.32
C GLU A 168 38.58 -2.45 -13.22
N HIS A 169 38.54 -3.65 -12.63
CA HIS A 169 39.67 -4.58 -12.57
C HIS A 169 39.88 -5.41 -13.85
N GLY A 170 39.15 -5.09 -14.93
CA GLY A 170 39.27 -5.74 -16.24
C GLY A 170 38.45 -7.03 -16.40
N ARG A 171 37.48 -7.30 -15.52
CA ARG A 171 36.56 -8.46 -15.56
C ARG A 171 35.17 -8.03 -16.03
N GLN A 172 35.09 -7.51 -17.24
CA GLN A 172 33.87 -6.92 -17.81
C GLN A 172 32.71 -7.93 -17.99
N PHE A 173 33.02 -9.20 -18.23
CA PHE A 173 32.03 -10.26 -18.47
C PHE A 173 31.60 -11.01 -17.20
N SER A 174 31.76 -10.38 -16.03
CA SER A 174 31.40 -10.99 -14.76
C SER A 174 29.88 -11.18 -14.63
N THR A 175 29.47 -12.31 -14.04
CA THR A 175 28.09 -12.65 -13.72
C THR A 175 27.97 -12.89 -12.22
N ILE A 176 27.03 -12.19 -11.57
CA ILE A 176 26.79 -12.31 -10.14
C ILE A 176 25.39 -12.88 -9.94
N ARG A 177 25.28 -13.89 -9.07
CA ARG A 177 24.00 -14.47 -8.62
C ARG A 177 23.89 -14.30 -7.12
N THR A 178 22.69 -13.99 -6.64
CA THR A 178 22.40 -13.87 -5.22
C THR A 178 21.61 -15.06 -4.74
N GLU A 179 22.11 -15.71 -3.70
CA GLU A 179 21.41 -16.76 -2.97
C GLU A 179 21.01 -16.21 -1.60
N VAL A 180 19.72 -16.32 -1.27
CA VAL A 180 19.20 -15.92 0.03
C VAL A 180 18.76 -17.18 0.76
N ARG A 181 19.38 -17.45 1.91
CA ARG A 181 19.03 -18.59 2.77
C ARG A 181 18.40 -18.09 4.05
N GLN A 182 17.26 -18.66 4.43
CA GLN A 182 16.58 -18.32 5.67
C GLN A 182 17.26 -19.02 6.86
N ILE A 183 17.48 -18.26 7.93
CA ILE A 183 18.01 -18.75 9.20
C ILE A 183 16.94 -18.49 10.27
N PRO A 184 16.29 -19.54 10.80
CA PRO A 184 15.35 -19.38 11.90
C PRO A 184 16.00 -18.68 13.10
N PRO A 185 15.31 -17.75 13.80
CA PRO A 185 13.85 -17.53 13.77
C PRO A 185 13.34 -16.44 12.79
N ALA A 186 14.17 -15.46 12.39
CA ALA A 186 13.77 -14.34 11.51
C ALA A 186 14.99 -13.65 10.84
N ALA A 187 16.03 -14.42 10.54
CA ALA A 187 17.25 -13.93 9.95
C ALA A 187 17.48 -14.54 8.56
N ILE A 188 18.36 -13.93 7.78
CA ILE A 188 18.80 -14.48 6.50
C ILE A 188 20.33 -14.38 6.37
N SER A 189 20.87 -15.31 5.58
CA SER A 189 22.21 -15.24 5.01
C SER A 189 22.10 -14.88 3.54
N ILE A 190 22.92 -13.93 3.11
CA ILE A 190 23.03 -13.55 1.70
C ILE A 190 24.39 -14.04 1.20
N THR A 191 24.39 -14.82 0.12
CA THR A 191 25.61 -15.27 -0.54
C THR A 191 25.64 -14.72 -1.96
N PHE A 192 26.65 -13.92 -2.27
CA PHE A 192 26.93 -13.45 -3.62
C PHE A 192 27.84 -14.45 -4.32
N VAL A 193 27.28 -15.23 -5.24
CA VAL A 193 28.02 -16.17 -6.09
C VAL A 193 28.51 -15.44 -7.32
N VAL A 194 29.81 -15.17 -7.36
CA VAL A 194 30.48 -14.37 -8.39
C VAL A 194 31.19 -15.28 -9.38
N LYS A 195 30.89 -15.10 -10.67
CA LYS A 195 31.66 -15.66 -11.79
C LYS A 195 32.38 -14.52 -12.49
N GLU A 196 33.67 -14.35 -12.24
CA GLU A 196 34.44 -13.20 -12.75
C GLU A 196 34.63 -13.20 -14.26
N GLY A 197 34.72 -14.40 -14.87
CA GLY A 197 35.03 -14.53 -16.29
C GLY A 197 36.49 -14.16 -16.63
N PRO A 198 36.84 -14.14 -17.93
CA PRO A 198 38.21 -13.87 -18.37
C PRO A 198 38.58 -12.40 -18.16
N LYS A 199 39.88 -12.14 -17.90
CA LYS A 199 40.42 -10.78 -17.85
C LYS A 199 40.56 -10.24 -19.26
N VAL A 200 39.91 -9.11 -19.53
CA VAL A 200 40.02 -8.39 -20.80
C VAL A 200 41.42 -7.78 -20.90
N LYS A 201 42.07 -7.98 -22.05
CA LYS A 201 43.38 -7.40 -22.38
C LYS A 201 43.21 -6.45 -23.56
N VAL A 202 43.99 -5.37 -23.56
CA VAL A 202 44.07 -4.47 -24.73
C VAL A 202 44.80 -5.22 -25.86
N GLY A 203 44.17 -5.32 -27.03
CA GLY A 203 44.70 -6.06 -28.18
C GLY A 203 45.69 -5.26 -29.02
N LYS A 204 45.19 -4.34 -29.85
CA LYS A 204 46.01 -3.49 -30.72
C LYS A 204 45.64 -2.03 -30.47
N ILE A 205 46.66 -1.20 -30.23
CA ILE A 205 46.49 0.26 -30.14
C ILE A 205 46.95 0.83 -31.48
N THR A 206 46.05 1.51 -32.19
CA THR A 206 46.36 2.22 -33.44
C THR A 206 46.22 3.71 -33.18
N PHE A 207 47.29 4.46 -33.32
CA PHE A 207 47.26 5.92 -33.26
C PHE A 207 47.11 6.45 -34.68
N VAL A 208 46.08 7.27 -34.92
CA VAL A 208 45.86 7.95 -36.19
C VAL A 208 46.03 9.45 -35.93
N GLY A 209 46.82 10.14 -36.76
CA GLY A 209 46.99 11.59 -36.68
C GLY A 209 48.13 12.10 -35.77
N ASN A 210 49.10 11.27 -35.38
CA ASN A 210 50.28 11.73 -34.64
C ASN A 210 51.32 12.30 -35.61
N GLN A 211 51.19 13.59 -35.96
CA GLN A 211 52.07 14.30 -36.89
C GLN A 211 52.61 15.61 -36.29
N HIS A 212 53.12 15.59 -35.06
CA HIS A 212 53.89 16.72 -34.50
C HIS A 212 54.94 16.21 -33.52
#